data_AF-A0A395HJ55-F1
#
_entry.id   AF-A0A395HJ55-F1
#
_cell.length_a   1.000
_cell.length_b   1.000
_cell.length_c   1.000
_cell.angle_alpha   90.00
_cell.angle_beta   90.00
_cell.angle_gamma   90.00
#
_symmetry.space_group_name_H-M   'P 1'
#
loop_
_entity.id
_entity.type
_entity.pdbx_description
1 polymer ?
#
loop_
_entity_poly.entity_id
_entity_poly.type
_entity_poly.pdbx_seq_one_letter_code
_entity_poly.pdbx_strand_id
1 'polypeptide(L)'
;DPRCSLSFGLAYVTDTKANIRHLDDVQNVTCSVPADSCARVSNQNLSSIFFCNYESTAISTKCGTLIEPAKSIQSACRLRDFYDYGYLEQTLTQGTVEYKYTIALGGEFPNSA
;
A
#
# COMPACT_ATOMS: atom_id res chain seq x y z
N ASP A 1 13.16 3.11 -4.28
CA ASP A 1 13.45 1.94 -3.43
C ASP A 1 12.61 1.94 -2.17
N PRO A 2 12.22 0.76 -1.66
CA PRO A 2 11.47 0.65 -0.42
C PRO A 2 12.20 1.26 0.77
N ARG A 3 11.45 1.92 1.66
CA ARG A 3 11.94 2.52 2.90
C ARG A 3 11.36 1.75 4.09
N CYS A 4 12.25 1.08 4.83
CA CYS A 4 11.87 0.25 5.97
C CYS A 4 11.65 1.11 7.22
N SER A 5 10.45 1.68 7.33
CA SER A 5 10.02 2.55 8.43
C SER A 5 8.81 1.98 9.16
N LEU A 6 8.77 2.17 10.48
CA LEU A 6 7.64 1.81 11.33
C LEU A 6 6.48 2.83 11.26
N SER A 7 6.57 3.85 10.40
CA SER A 7 5.53 4.89 10.26
C SER A 7 4.13 4.33 10.02
N PHE A 8 4.01 3.16 9.40
CA PHE A 8 2.74 2.47 9.13
C PHE A 8 2.48 1.26 10.04
N GLY A 9 3.33 1.02 11.03
CA GLY A 9 3.24 -0.14 11.93
C GLY A 9 3.81 -1.43 11.33
N LEU A 10 3.46 -2.56 11.96
CA LEU A 10 3.94 -3.90 11.60
C LEU A 10 2.78 -4.72 11.05
N ALA A 11 2.98 -5.35 9.90
CA ALA A 11 2.06 -6.30 9.30
C ALA A 11 2.61 -7.73 9.46
N TYR A 12 1.78 -8.70 9.80
CA TYR A 12 2.21 -10.10 9.82
C TYR A 12 2.50 -10.60 8.40
N VAL A 13 3.62 -11.31 8.21
CA VAL A 13 4.05 -11.84 6.90
C VAL A 13 2.95 -12.67 6.22
N THR A 14 2.25 -13.51 6.98
CA THR A 14 1.18 -14.37 6.46
C THR A 14 0.00 -13.57 5.93
N ASP A 15 -0.38 -12.51 6.64
CA ASP A 15 -1.51 -11.65 6.28
C ASP A 15 -1.12 -10.69 5.15
N THR A 16 0.10 -10.16 5.13
CA THR A 16 0.63 -9.43 3.97
C THR A 16 0.55 -10.26 2.69
N LYS A 17 0.92 -11.54 2.73
CA LYS A 17 0.79 -12.45 1.57
C LYS A 17 -0.68 -12.66 1.17
N ALA A 18 -1.60 -12.70 2.12
CA ALA A 18 -3.03 -12.78 1.82
C ALA A 18 -3.55 -11.48 1.20
N ASN A 19 -3.14 -10.32 1.72
CA ASN A 19 -3.51 -9.02 1.19
C ASN A 19 -2.98 -8.79 -0.24
N ILE A 20 -1.74 -9.20 -0.53
CA ILE A 20 -1.18 -9.14 -1.89
C ILE A 20 -1.98 -10.06 -2.84
N ARG A 21 -2.39 -11.25 -2.39
CA ARG A 21 -3.26 -12.14 -3.18
C ARG A 21 -4.64 -11.52 -3.40
N HIS A 22 -5.21 -10.86 -2.40
CA HIS A 22 -6.47 -10.14 -2.58
C HIS A 22 -6.36 -9.06 -3.68
N LEU A 23 -5.27 -8.28 -3.70
CA LEU A 23 -5.03 -7.31 -4.77
C LEU A 23 -4.95 -7.95 -6.16
N ASP A 24 -4.43 -9.19 -6.26
CA ASP A 24 -4.39 -9.98 -7.50
C ASP A 24 -5.79 -10.45 -7.92
N ASP A 25 -6.60 -10.93 -6.96
CA ASP A 25 -8.00 -11.34 -7.19
C ASP A 25 -8.86 -10.16 -7.70
N VAL A 26 -8.59 -8.95 -7.19
CA VAL A 26 -9.31 -7.72 -7.55
C VAL A 26 -8.51 -6.81 -8.49
N GLN A 27 -7.51 -7.33 -9.20
CA GLN A 27 -6.54 -6.51 -9.95
C GLN A 27 -7.17 -5.51 -10.94
N ASN A 28 -8.34 -5.83 -11.50
CA ASN A 28 -9.06 -5.01 -12.47
C ASN A 28 -10.03 -3.99 -11.83
N VAL A 29 -10.23 -4.05 -10.51
CA VAL A 29 -11.01 -3.08 -9.74
C VAL A 29 -10.23 -1.77 -9.61
N THR A 30 -10.95 -0.65 -9.53
CA THR A 30 -10.35 0.67 -9.32
C THR A 30 -10.09 0.88 -7.83
N CYS A 31 -8.82 1.02 -7.46
CA CYS A 31 -8.39 1.49 -6.15
C CYS A 31 -8.26 3.02 -6.21
N SER A 32 -8.99 3.74 -5.34
CA SER A 32 -8.99 5.20 -5.30
C SER A 32 -8.66 5.69 -3.90
N VAL A 33 -8.00 6.85 -3.83
CA VAL A 33 -7.70 7.53 -2.56
C VAL A 33 -7.99 9.04 -2.72
N PRO A 34 -8.73 9.65 -1.77
CA PRO A 34 -8.94 11.09 -1.76
C PRO A 34 -7.63 11.89 -1.68
N ALA A 35 -7.73 13.20 -1.90
CA ALA A 35 -6.63 14.13 -1.62
C ALA A 35 -6.22 14.05 -0.15
N ASP A 36 -4.92 14.22 0.13
CA ASP A 36 -4.33 14.26 1.47
C ASP A 36 -4.80 13.15 2.43
N SER A 37 -4.79 11.90 1.96
CA SER A 37 -5.31 10.76 2.73
C SER A 37 -4.68 9.42 2.34
N CYS A 38 -5.02 8.37 3.09
CA CYS A 38 -4.65 6.99 2.79
C CYS A 38 -5.89 6.09 2.76
N ALA A 39 -6.03 5.31 1.69
CA ALA A 39 -7.01 4.24 1.60
C ALA A 39 -6.40 2.90 2.02
N ARG A 40 -7.17 2.11 2.78
CA ARG A 40 -6.86 0.69 3.01
C ARG A 40 -7.39 -0.11 1.84
N VAL A 41 -6.51 -0.46 0.91
CA VAL A 41 -6.88 -1.16 -0.34
C VAL A 41 -6.94 -2.68 -0.16
N SER A 42 -6.35 -3.19 0.91
CA SER A 42 -6.49 -4.58 1.33
C SER A 42 -6.15 -4.69 2.81
N ASN A 43 -6.91 -5.47 3.56
CA ASN A 43 -6.62 -5.75 4.96
C ASN A 43 -7.06 -7.16 5.35
N GLN A 44 -6.29 -7.75 6.26
CA GLN A 44 -6.61 -9.02 6.90
C GLN A 44 -6.04 -8.98 8.31
N ASN A 45 -6.89 -9.27 9.30
CA ASN A 45 -6.57 -9.10 10.72
C ASN A 45 -5.99 -7.69 10.97
N LEU A 46 -4.85 -7.62 11.67
CA LEU A 46 -4.15 -6.39 12.00
C LEU A 46 -3.13 -5.97 10.93
N SER A 47 -3.23 -6.47 9.70
CA SER A 47 -2.28 -6.19 8.61
C SER A 47 -2.99 -5.55 7.43
N SER A 48 -2.41 -4.48 6.89
CA SER A 48 -3.01 -3.69 5.80
C SER A 48 -1.99 -3.34 4.73
N ILE A 49 -2.50 -3.17 3.51
CA ILE A 49 -1.83 -2.45 2.42
C ILE A 49 -2.51 -1.09 2.28
N PHE A 50 -1.73 -0.03 2.41
CA PHE A 50 -2.20 1.35 2.27
C PHE A 50 -1.81 1.91 0.92
N PHE A 51 -2.74 2.65 0.30
CA PHE A 51 -2.51 3.49 -0.86
C PHE A 51 -2.76 4.93 -0.44
N CYS A 52 -1.69 5.71 -0.37
CA CYS A 52 -1.68 7.06 0.17
C CYS A 52 -1.40 8.10 -0.90
N ASN A 53 -2.09 9.22 -0.78
CA ASN A 53 -2.00 10.37 -1.65
C ASN A 53 -1.89 11.63 -0.79
N TYR A 54 -0.77 12.31 -0.91
CA TYR A 54 -0.51 13.58 -0.22
C TYR A 54 -0.66 14.78 -1.15
N GLU A 55 -1.17 14.57 -2.36
CA GLU A 55 -1.48 15.62 -3.33
C GLU A 55 -2.90 16.17 -3.10
N SER A 56 -3.19 17.32 -3.73
CA SER A 56 -4.47 18.05 -3.57
C SER A 56 -5.64 17.51 -4.40
N THR A 57 -5.40 16.52 -5.25
CA THR A 57 -6.42 15.90 -6.12
C THR A 57 -6.53 14.43 -5.78
N ALA A 58 -7.75 13.88 -5.78
CA ALA A 58 -7.95 12.45 -5.63
C ALA A 58 -7.30 11.69 -6.79
N ILE A 59 -6.71 10.54 -6.48
CA ILE A 59 -6.06 9.68 -7.48
C ILE A 59 -6.66 8.29 -7.46
N SER A 60 -6.55 7.60 -8.58
CA SER A 60 -7.06 6.25 -8.76
C SER A 60 -6.23 5.44 -9.75
N THR A 61 -6.17 4.14 -9.52
CA THR A 61 -5.45 3.20 -10.39
C THR A 61 -6.14 1.85 -10.34
N LYS A 62 -5.74 0.94 -11.23
CA LYS A 62 -6.10 -0.47 -11.09
C LYS A 62 -5.40 -1.03 -9.85
N CYS A 63 -6.11 -1.79 -9.02
CA CYS A 63 -5.53 -2.38 -7.82
C CYS A 63 -4.32 -3.27 -8.16
N GLY A 64 -4.28 -3.86 -9.36
CA GLY A 64 -3.13 -4.61 -9.87
C GLY A 64 -1.82 -3.80 -9.93
N THR A 65 -1.89 -2.48 -10.14
CA THR A 65 -0.72 -1.58 -10.15
C THR A 65 -0.01 -1.53 -8.79
N LEU A 66 -0.71 -1.88 -7.70
CA LEU A 66 -0.20 -1.83 -6.34
C LEU A 66 0.54 -3.12 -5.94
N ILE A 67 0.42 -4.20 -6.72
CA ILE A 67 0.96 -5.53 -6.39
C ILE A 67 2.49 -5.53 -6.36
N GLU A 68 3.13 -5.13 -7.45
CA GLU A 68 4.60 -5.16 -7.54
C GLU A 68 5.28 -4.22 -6.54
N PRO A 69 4.79 -2.98 -6.33
CA PRO A 69 5.26 -2.14 -5.24
C PRO A 69 5.12 -2.81 -3.85
N ALA A 70 3.99 -3.45 -3.55
CA ALA A 70 3.79 -4.16 -2.27
C ALA A 70 4.75 -5.34 -2.10
N LYS A 71 4.96 -6.15 -3.14
CA LYS A 71 5.94 -7.25 -3.14
C LYS A 71 7.37 -6.74 -2.93
N SER A 72 7.71 -5.61 -3.55
CA SER A 72 9.02 -4.98 -3.38
C SER A 72 9.27 -4.60 -1.91
N ILE A 73 8.29 -3.98 -1.25
CA ILE A 73 8.38 -3.66 0.18
C ILE A 73 8.50 -4.94 1.01
N GLN A 74 7.63 -5.95 0.78
CA GLN A 74 7.66 -7.22 1.51
C GLN A 74 9.03 -7.92 1.39
N SER A 75 9.68 -7.84 0.23
CA SER A 75 10.99 -8.45 0.02
C SER A 75 12.12 -7.68 0.71
N ALA A 76 12.04 -6.35 0.76
CA ALA A 76 13.11 -5.49 1.25
C ALA A 76 13.01 -5.22 2.77
N CYS A 77 11.80 -5.11 3.29
CA CYS A 77 11.53 -4.57 4.61
C CYS A 77 10.83 -5.59 5.49
N ARG A 78 11.65 -6.44 6.10
CA ARG A 78 11.22 -7.57 6.90
C ARG A 78 11.92 -7.62 8.24
N LEU A 79 11.15 -7.89 9.30
CA LEU A 79 11.66 -8.16 10.64
C LEU A 79 11.55 -9.66 10.90
N ARG A 80 12.66 -10.38 10.62
CA ARG A 80 12.74 -11.85 10.66
C ARG A 80 11.63 -12.47 9.80
N ASP A 81 11.04 -13.60 10.19
CA ASP A 81 9.96 -14.25 9.42
C ASP A 81 8.55 -13.87 9.89
N PHE A 82 8.44 -12.88 10.79
CA PHE A 82 7.18 -12.58 11.47
C PHE A 82 6.48 -11.35 10.89
N TYR A 83 7.21 -10.29 10.60
CA TYR A 83 6.61 -9.02 10.19
C TYR A 83 7.22 -8.43 8.91
N ASP A 84 6.35 -7.89 8.07
CA ASP A 84 6.67 -6.98 6.99
C ASP A 84 6.30 -5.54 7.42
N TYR A 85 7.03 -4.53 6.95
CA TYR A 85 6.79 -3.13 7.30
C TYR A 85 7.37 -2.17 6.26
N GLY A 86 7.03 -0.89 6.33
CA GLY A 86 7.63 0.13 5.48
C GLY A 86 6.79 0.50 4.27
N TYR A 87 7.38 1.31 3.39
CA TYR A 87 6.65 1.95 2.32
C TYR A 87 7.51 2.18 1.08
N LEU A 88 6.87 2.46 -0.04
CA LEU A 88 7.51 2.81 -1.31
C LEU A 88 6.74 3.96 -1.96
N GLU A 89 7.47 5.02 -2.31
CA GLU A 89 6.96 6.13 -3.10
C GLU A 89 7.01 5.75 -4.59
N GLN A 90 5.95 6.08 -5.32
CA GLN A 90 5.76 5.79 -6.74
C GLN A 90 5.08 6.97 -7.43
N THR A 91 5.05 6.93 -8.75
CA THR A 91 4.24 7.82 -9.57
C THR A 91 3.20 7.04 -10.35
N LEU A 92 2.06 7.67 -10.60
CA LEU A 92 1.05 7.18 -11.54
C LEU A 92 0.68 8.30 -12.49
N THR A 93 0.25 7.94 -13.71
CA THR A 93 -0.23 8.91 -14.69
C THR A 93 -1.76 8.78 -14.81
N GLN A 94 -2.48 9.89 -14.63
CA GLN A 94 -3.91 9.98 -14.96
C GLN A 94 -4.12 11.04 -16.04
N GLY A 95 -4.58 10.58 -17.21
CA GLY A 95 -4.62 11.45 -18.38
C GLY A 95 -3.21 11.93 -18.76
N THR A 96 -2.98 13.23 -18.67
CA THR A 96 -1.68 13.86 -18.98
C THR A 96 -0.92 14.32 -17.73
N VAL A 97 -1.43 14.04 -16.53
CA VAL A 97 -0.86 14.51 -15.26
C VAL A 97 -0.23 13.33 -14.52
N GLU A 98 0.97 13.55 -13.98
CA GLU A 98 1.65 12.63 -13.09
C GLU A 98 1.36 12.98 -11.63
N TYR A 99 1.00 11.97 -10.84
CA TYR A 99 0.74 12.08 -9.41
C TYR A 99 1.69 11.19 -8.63
N LYS A 100 2.19 11.68 -7.49
CA LYS A 100 2.94 10.86 -6.54
C LYS A 100 1.98 10.14 -5.60
N TYR A 101 2.35 8.92 -5.24
CA TYR A 101 1.64 8.17 -4.23
C TYR A 101 2.61 7.34 -3.39
N THR A 102 2.16 6.96 -2.20
CA THR A 102 2.89 6.06 -1.32
C THR A 102 2.09 4.78 -1.16
N ILE A 103 2.74 3.63 -1.38
CA ILE A 103 2.22 2.35 -0.93
C ILE A 103 2.93 1.93 0.36
N ALA A 104 2.18 1.39 1.32
CA ALA A 104 2.78 0.93 2.57
C ALA A 104 2.25 -0.42 3.03
N LEU A 105 3.13 -1.20 3.66
CA LEU A 105 2.77 -2.39 4.42
C LEU A 105 2.80 -2.02 5.90
N GLY A 106 1.72 -2.31 6.61
CA GLY A 106 1.59 -1.83 7.97
C GLY A 106 0.53 -2.51 8.79
N GLY A 107 0.51 -2.17 10.07
CA GLY A 107 -0.47 -2.64 11.02
C GLY A 107 -1.80 -1.89 10.89
N GLU A 108 -2.67 -1.97 11.90
CA GLU A 108 -3.72 -0.96 12.06
C GLU A 108 -3.07 0.42 12.26
N PHE A 109 -3.34 1.33 11.33
CA PHE A 109 -2.90 2.71 11.41
C PHE A 109 -3.84 3.47 12.35
N PRO A 110 -3.36 4.17 13.39
CA PRO A 110 -4.23 4.83 14.35
C PRO A 110 -5.06 6.00 13.77
N ASN A 111 -4.83 6.40 12.51
CA ASN A 111 -5.52 7.53 11.87
C ASN A 111 -6.08 7.20 10.47
N SER A 112 -6.65 6.02 10.25
CA SER A 112 -7.59 5.84 9.13
C SER A 112 -9.00 6.17 9.60
N ALA A 113 -9.37 7.45 9.52
CA ALA A 113 -10.75 7.89 9.59
C ALA A 113 -11.52 7.46 8.34
#